data_AF-A0A9D1KVR4-F1
#
_entry.id   AF-A0A9D1KVR4-F1
#
_cell.length_a   1.000
_cell.length_b   1.000
_cell.length_c   1.000
_cell.angle_alpha   90.00
_cell.angle_beta   90.00
_cell.angle_gamma   90.00
#
_symmetry.space_group_name_H-M   'P 1'
#
loop_
_entity.id
_entity.type
_entity.pdbx_description
1 polymer ?
#
loop_
_entity_poly.entity_id
_entity_poly.type
_entity_poly.pdbx_seq_one_letter_code
_entity_poly.pdbx_strand_id
1 'polypeptide(L)'
;MLKRKCERCGREYEYESHANHIVYCPHCRQYSFLECEYGYGPVVPCFICLGTDVIGTVTYNRRSNSEYRFDSDKYQVHTVLKNRSLKALEEAKDIVTEILSDESIKNKIGVKVKSDKKESKKYEKEKSGKFFGKDLMLICAAFLFVVLGFFIPPSGGSALLDEFCDVLVIAAAGAYVSVKVLEKPKKTKIAVIAICSLVCIWFAKDPVIDLVSGTSVDEISSPYVEKYTGHAGIISSKYYLRGVDSEGNSLRIRISRDDYEYIQQMGRGDIEAEYYKHSNRLLRYERK
;
A
#
# COMPACT_ATOMS: atom_id res chain seq x y z
N MET A 1 -9.38 -24.36 -24.61
CA MET A 1 -8.36 -24.97 -23.73
C MET A 1 -7.04 -24.26 -23.92
N LEU A 2 -6.30 -24.05 -22.84
CA LEU A 2 -5.03 -23.34 -22.83
C LEU A 2 -3.89 -24.30 -22.43
N LYS A 3 -2.69 -24.06 -22.93
CA LYS A 3 -1.49 -24.84 -22.62
C LYS A 3 -0.59 -24.08 -21.66
N ARG A 4 -0.03 -24.77 -20.68
CA ARG A 4 0.94 -24.20 -19.74
C ARG A 4 2.03 -25.21 -19.41
N LYS A 5 3.25 -24.71 -19.23
CA LYS A 5 4.38 -25.48 -18.69
C LYS A 5 4.42 -25.36 -17.17
N CYS A 6 4.44 -26.49 -16.46
CA CYS A 6 4.54 -26.49 -15.01
C CYS A 6 5.94 -26.04 -14.55
N GLU A 7 6.00 -25.01 -13.70
CA GLU A 7 7.26 -24.49 -13.16
C GLU A 7 7.99 -25.50 -12.25
N ARG A 8 7.27 -26.47 -11.67
CA ARG A 8 7.86 -27.47 -10.76
C ARG A 8 8.35 -28.73 -11.44
N CYS A 9 7.55 -29.34 -12.33
CA CYS A 9 7.95 -30.58 -13.00
C CYS A 9 8.39 -30.40 -14.45
N GLY A 10 8.32 -29.18 -14.99
CA GLY A 10 8.74 -28.86 -16.36
C GLY A 10 7.84 -29.41 -17.47
N ARG A 11 6.82 -30.21 -17.14
CA ARG A 11 5.90 -30.81 -18.12
C ARG A 11 4.80 -29.83 -18.54
N GLU A 12 4.44 -29.92 -19.81
CA GLU A 12 3.29 -29.21 -20.35
C GLU A 12 1.98 -29.94 -20.01
N TYR A 13 0.94 -29.15 -19.76
CA TYR A 13 -0.40 -29.65 -19.52
C TYR A 13 -1.44 -28.66 -20.04
N GLU A 14 -2.63 -29.18 -20.30
CA GLU A 14 -3.79 -28.41 -20.73
C GLU A 14 -4.72 -28.14 -19.55
N TYR A 15 -5.40 -27.00 -19.61
CA TYR A 15 -6.42 -26.63 -18.63
C TYR A 15 -7.58 -25.86 -19.29
N GLU A 16 -8.72 -25.87 -18.62
CA GLU A 16 -9.90 -25.11 -18.99
C GLU A 16 -9.87 -23.75 -18.30
N SER A 17 -10.14 -22.68 -19.07
CA SER A 17 -10.17 -21.32 -18.55
C SER A 17 -11.59 -20.99 -18.09
N HIS A 18 -11.69 -20.52 -16.85
CA HIS A 18 -12.94 -20.02 -16.28
C HIS A 18 -12.72 -18.61 -15.71
N ALA A 19 -13.80 -17.86 -15.50
CA ALA A 19 -13.77 -16.51 -14.93
C ALA A 19 -12.99 -16.44 -13.60
N ASN A 20 -13.14 -17.45 -12.73
CA ASN A 20 -12.31 -17.62 -11.54
C ASN A 20 -11.91 -19.09 -11.43
N HIS A 21 -10.61 -19.37 -11.38
CA HIS A 21 -10.13 -20.75 -11.26
C HIS A 21 -8.76 -20.88 -10.60
N ILE A 22 -8.56 -21.99 -9.89
CA ILE A 22 -7.29 -22.45 -9.33
C ILE A 22 -6.85 -23.67 -10.12
N VAL A 23 -5.62 -23.67 -10.63
CA VAL A 23 -5.09 -24.77 -11.44
C VAL A 23 -3.97 -25.50 -10.71
N TYR A 24 -4.11 -26.82 -10.62
CA TYR A 24 -3.10 -27.77 -10.22
C TYR A 24 -2.55 -28.50 -11.43
N CYS A 25 -1.24 -28.74 -11.41
CA CYS A 25 -0.61 -29.52 -12.46
C CYS A 25 -1.05 -31.00 -12.35
N PRO A 26 -1.59 -31.63 -13.41
CA PRO A 26 -2.03 -33.03 -13.36
C PRO A 26 -0.87 -34.01 -13.14
N HIS A 27 0.35 -33.59 -13.50
CA HIS A 27 1.56 -34.42 -13.49
C HIS A 27 2.24 -34.53 -12.13
N CYS A 28 2.31 -33.43 -11.38
CA CYS A 28 2.95 -33.39 -10.06
C CYS A 28 1.98 -33.07 -8.93
N ARG A 29 0.71 -32.80 -9.26
CA ARG A 29 -0.38 -32.44 -8.33
C ARG A 29 -0.07 -31.23 -7.45
N GLN A 30 0.89 -30.42 -7.85
CA GLN A 30 1.25 -29.20 -7.17
C GLN A 30 0.43 -28.04 -7.74
N TYR A 31 0.11 -27.10 -6.86
CA TYR A 31 -0.47 -25.82 -7.25
C TYR A 31 0.37 -25.17 -8.35
N SER A 32 -0.30 -24.64 -9.37
CA SER A 32 0.33 -23.91 -10.46
C SER A 32 0.01 -22.42 -10.41
N PHE A 33 -1.26 -22.03 -10.44
CA PHE A 33 -1.66 -20.62 -10.39
C PHE A 33 -3.15 -20.46 -10.03
N LEU A 34 -3.54 -19.22 -9.71
CA LEU A 34 -4.89 -18.75 -9.45
C LEU A 34 -5.14 -17.57 -10.37
N GLU A 35 -6.30 -17.55 -11.03
CA GLU A 35 -6.73 -16.45 -11.87
C GLU A 35 -8.19 -16.10 -11.54
N CYS A 36 -8.47 -14.81 -11.36
CA CYS A 36 -9.78 -14.29 -10.99
C CYS A 36 -10.08 -13.02 -11.81
N GLU A 37 -11.32 -12.88 -12.24
CA GLU A 37 -11.83 -11.63 -12.79
C GLU A 37 -11.94 -10.56 -11.70
N TYR A 38 -11.47 -9.35 -12.01
CA TYR A 38 -11.47 -8.23 -11.08
C TYR A 38 -12.80 -7.47 -11.16
N GLY A 39 -13.53 -7.37 -10.04
CA GLY A 39 -14.81 -6.66 -9.97
C GLY A 39 -15.28 -6.37 -8.54
N TYR A 40 -16.33 -5.56 -8.39
CA TYR A 40 -16.91 -5.13 -7.10
C TYR A 40 -17.74 -6.23 -6.39
N GLY A 41 -17.57 -7.50 -6.75
CA GLY A 41 -18.36 -8.63 -6.24
C GLY A 41 -17.49 -9.79 -5.72
N PRO A 42 -18.10 -10.83 -5.12
CA PRO A 42 -17.37 -12.00 -4.68
C PRO A 42 -16.80 -12.76 -5.89
N VAL A 43 -15.52 -13.15 -5.81
CA VAL A 43 -14.74 -13.82 -6.87
C VAL A 43 -15.11 -15.31 -7.06
N VAL A 44 -16.41 -15.59 -7.06
CA VAL A 44 -17.02 -16.93 -7.04
C VAL A 44 -18.21 -17.00 -8.02
N PRO A 45 -18.53 -18.18 -8.58
CA PRO A 45 -17.90 -19.48 -8.34
C PRO A 45 -16.44 -19.52 -8.82
N CYS A 46 -15.58 -20.15 -8.02
CA CYS A 46 -14.18 -20.40 -8.37
C CYS A 46 -13.96 -21.90 -8.54
N PHE A 47 -13.54 -22.31 -9.73
CA PHE A 47 -13.33 -23.71 -10.06
C PHE A 47 -11.92 -24.15 -9.68
N ILE A 48 -11.79 -25.34 -9.08
CA ILE A 48 -10.49 -25.93 -8.77
C ILE A 48 -10.24 -27.05 -9.78
N CYS A 49 -9.23 -26.87 -10.62
CA CYS A 49 -8.93 -27.72 -11.75
C CYS A 49 -7.61 -28.48 -11.53
N LEU A 50 -7.58 -29.76 -11.91
CA LEU A 50 -6.38 -30.57 -12.04
C LEU A 50 -6.15 -30.85 -13.52
N GLY A 51 -5.41 -29.97 -14.19
CA GLY A 51 -5.40 -29.91 -15.65
C GLY A 51 -6.78 -29.51 -16.18
N THR A 52 -7.37 -30.37 -17.02
CA THR A 52 -8.73 -30.21 -17.58
C THR A 52 -9.84 -30.68 -16.64
N ASP A 53 -9.51 -31.42 -15.57
CA ASP A 53 -10.51 -31.98 -14.67
C ASP A 53 -10.89 -30.97 -13.59
N VAL A 54 -12.16 -30.55 -13.52
CA VAL A 54 -12.67 -29.82 -12.35
C VAL A 54 -12.81 -30.81 -11.18
N ILE A 55 -12.05 -30.56 -10.11
CA ILE A 55 -11.98 -31.41 -8.92
C ILE A 55 -12.68 -30.80 -7.72
N GLY A 56 -13.09 -29.54 -7.78
CA GLY A 56 -13.88 -28.89 -6.74
C GLY A 56 -14.33 -27.50 -7.15
N THR A 57 -15.19 -26.89 -6.34
CA THR A 57 -15.70 -25.54 -6.60
C THR A 57 -15.87 -24.80 -5.28
N VAL A 58 -15.49 -23.53 -5.28
CA VAL A 58 -15.77 -22.61 -4.18
C VAL A 58 -16.98 -21.75 -4.57
N THR A 59 -18.02 -21.78 -3.75
CA THR A 59 -19.26 -21.02 -3.95
C THR A 59 -19.48 -20.05 -2.79
N TYR A 60 -20.41 -19.11 -3.00
CA TYR A 60 -20.81 -18.14 -1.98
C TYR A 60 -22.32 -18.18 -1.78
N ASN A 61 -22.72 -18.33 -0.53
CA ASN A 61 -24.13 -18.33 -0.17
C ASN A 61 -24.66 -16.89 -0.08
N ARG A 62 -25.42 -16.48 -1.10
CA ARG A 62 -26.05 -15.15 -1.14
C ARG A 62 -27.10 -14.93 -0.05
N ARG A 63 -27.67 -16.00 0.55
CA ARG A 63 -28.71 -15.86 1.59
C ARG A 63 -28.13 -15.46 2.94
N SER A 64 -26.92 -15.92 3.29
CA SER A 64 -26.24 -15.58 4.55
C SER A 64 -25.26 -14.40 4.42
N ASN A 65 -25.03 -13.91 3.19
CA ASN A 65 -24.20 -12.76 2.84
C ASN A 65 -22.75 -12.78 3.36
N SER A 66 -22.26 -13.92 3.87
CA SER A 66 -20.91 -14.01 4.44
C SER A 66 -20.20 -15.35 4.32
N GLU A 67 -20.85 -16.39 3.80
CA GLU A 67 -20.32 -17.76 3.87
C GLU A 67 -19.80 -18.23 2.52
N TYR A 68 -18.51 -18.54 2.50
CA TYR A 68 -17.87 -19.25 1.40
C TYR A 68 -17.86 -20.74 1.71
N ARG A 69 -18.09 -21.56 0.70
CA ARG A 69 -18.13 -23.02 0.84
C ARG A 69 -17.28 -23.66 -0.24
N PHE A 70 -16.47 -24.63 0.16
CA PHE A 70 -15.74 -25.49 -0.76
C PHE A 70 -16.45 -26.83 -0.86
N ASP A 71 -16.71 -27.26 -2.09
CA ASP A 71 -17.35 -28.53 -2.41
C ASP A 71 -16.51 -29.31 -3.42
N SER A 72 -16.27 -30.58 -3.13
CA SER A 72 -15.59 -31.53 -4.02
C SER A 72 -16.27 -32.89 -3.93
N ASP A 73 -17.10 -33.20 -4.93
CA ASP A 73 -17.75 -34.52 -5.03
C ASP A 73 -16.72 -35.63 -5.26
N LYS A 74 -15.66 -35.33 -6.01
CA LYS A 74 -14.58 -36.27 -6.35
C LYS A 74 -13.84 -36.77 -5.10
N TYR A 75 -13.67 -35.90 -4.10
CA TYR A 75 -13.00 -36.23 -2.84
C TYR A 75 -13.94 -36.35 -1.65
N GLN A 76 -15.27 -36.19 -1.86
CA GLN A 76 -16.30 -36.25 -0.83
C GLN A 76 -16.05 -35.24 0.31
N VAL A 77 -15.60 -34.03 -0.03
CA VAL A 77 -15.28 -32.97 0.92
C VAL A 77 -16.23 -31.79 0.68
N HIS A 78 -17.02 -31.48 1.70
CA HIS A 78 -17.96 -30.36 1.70
C HIS A 78 -17.78 -29.59 3.00
N THR A 79 -17.23 -28.38 2.91
CA THR A 79 -16.89 -27.59 4.11
C THR A 79 -17.14 -26.12 3.93
N VAL A 80 -17.57 -25.47 5.00
CA VAL A 80 -17.67 -24.01 5.08
C VAL A 80 -16.29 -23.45 5.40
N LEU A 81 -15.87 -22.50 4.58
CA LEU A 81 -14.57 -21.85 4.71
C LEU A 81 -14.66 -20.76 5.77
N LYS A 82 -13.59 -20.64 6.57
CA LYS A 82 -13.51 -19.66 7.68
C LYS A 82 -13.29 -18.25 7.16
N ASN A 83 -12.57 -18.12 6.05
CA ASN A 83 -12.17 -16.85 5.49
C ASN A 83 -13.16 -16.34 4.41
N ARG A 84 -12.97 -15.09 3.98
CA ARG A 84 -13.78 -14.42 2.95
C ARG A 84 -12.92 -13.96 1.77
N SER A 85 -13.57 -13.78 0.61
CA SER A 85 -12.96 -13.23 -0.61
C SER A 85 -11.71 -14.04 -1.02
N LEU A 86 -10.61 -13.39 -1.40
CA LEU A 86 -9.37 -14.07 -1.82
C LEU A 86 -8.80 -15.03 -0.77
N LYS A 87 -8.93 -14.72 0.52
CA LYS A 87 -8.46 -15.60 1.60
C LYS A 87 -9.26 -16.90 1.68
N ALA A 88 -10.53 -16.91 1.26
CA ALA A 88 -11.30 -18.14 1.15
C ALA A 88 -10.74 -19.06 0.05
N LEU A 89 -10.30 -18.48 -1.07
CA LEU A 89 -9.67 -19.24 -2.15
C LEU A 89 -8.32 -19.81 -1.73
N GLU A 90 -7.54 -19.07 -0.93
CA GLU A 90 -6.30 -19.58 -0.33
C GLU A 90 -6.56 -20.77 0.60
N GLU A 91 -7.60 -20.68 1.45
CA GLU A 91 -8.01 -21.77 2.34
C GLU A 91 -8.44 -23.02 1.54
N ALA A 92 -9.24 -22.84 0.47
CA ALA A 92 -9.63 -23.93 -0.42
C ALA A 92 -8.41 -24.57 -1.13
N LYS A 93 -7.45 -23.74 -1.56
CA LYS A 93 -6.18 -24.21 -2.14
C LYS A 93 -5.37 -25.02 -1.12
N ASP A 94 -5.32 -24.61 0.14
CA ASP A 94 -4.60 -25.36 1.18
C ASP A 94 -5.25 -26.72 1.43
N ILE A 95 -6.59 -26.77 1.54
CA ILE A 95 -7.37 -28.01 1.67
C ILE A 95 -7.09 -28.97 0.49
N VAL A 96 -7.18 -28.48 -0.74
CA VAL A 96 -6.94 -29.31 -1.93
C VAL A 96 -5.48 -29.77 -2.02
N THR A 97 -4.53 -28.93 -1.60
CA THR A 97 -3.12 -29.32 -1.57
C THR A 97 -2.89 -30.46 -0.58
N GLU A 98 -3.53 -30.42 0.58
CA GLU A 98 -3.48 -31.50 1.56
C GLU A 98 -4.05 -32.80 0.97
N ILE A 99 -5.26 -32.74 0.40
CA ILE A 99 -5.92 -33.88 -0.28
C ILE A 99 -5.02 -34.48 -1.37
N LEU A 100 -4.42 -33.66 -2.22
CA LEU A 100 -3.56 -34.12 -3.31
C LEU A 100 -2.20 -34.64 -2.83
N SER A 101 -1.76 -34.24 -1.64
CA SER A 101 -0.48 -34.63 -1.05
C SER A 101 -0.54 -35.98 -0.32
N ASP A 102 -1.73 -36.40 0.13
CA ASP A 102 -1.99 -37.65 0.83
C ASP A 102 -1.55 -38.87 -0.01
N GLU A 103 -0.67 -39.69 0.56
CA GLU A 103 -0.08 -40.85 -0.10
C GLU A 103 -1.10 -41.96 -0.40
N SER A 104 -2.23 -42.00 0.33
CA SER A 104 -3.33 -42.93 0.08
C SER A 104 -3.99 -42.72 -1.30
N ILE A 105 -4.00 -41.48 -1.81
CA ILE A 105 -4.53 -41.09 -3.14
C ILE A 105 -3.46 -41.19 -4.24
N LYS A 106 -2.16 -41.19 -3.88
CA LYS A 106 -1.07 -41.48 -4.83
C LYS A 106 -1.07 -42.96 -5.25
N ASN A 107 -1.44 -43.87 -4.35
CA ASN A 107 -1.45 -45.32 -4.62
C ASN A 107 -2.64 -45.80 -5.47
N LYS A 108 -3.75 -45.05 -5.55
CA LYS A 108 -4.89 -45.36 -6.43
C LYS A 108 -4.63 -45.09 -7.93
N ILE A 109 -3.59 -44.32 -8.27
CA ILE A 109 -3.24 -44.00 -9.66
C ILE A 109 -1.74 -44.19 -9.79
N GLY A 110 -1.34 -45.42 -10.15
CA GLY A 110 0.02 -45.91 -10.10
C GLY A 110 1.03 -45.01 -10.81
N VAL A 111 1.77 -44.20 -10.04
CA VAL A 111 2.95 -43.49 -10.51
C VAL A 111 4.04 -43.62 -9.44
N LYS A 112 5.06 -44.43 -9.72
CA LYS A 112 6.29 -44.48 -8.93
C LYS A 112 7.15 -43.26 -9.26
N VAL A 113 7.44 -42.43 -8.26
CA VAL A 113 8.54 -41.46 -8.34
C VAL A 113 9.38 -41.56 -7.07
N LYS A 114 10.67 -41.84 -7.25
CA LYS A 114 11.71 -41.71 -6.21
C LYS A 114 11.85 -40.24 -5.85
N SER A 115 11.70 -39.88 -4.58
CA SER A 115 11.98 -38.54 -4.07
C SER A 115 13.21 -38.57 -3.18
N ASP A 116 14.31 -37.97 -3.65
CA ASP A 116 15.42 -37.57 -2.81
C ASP A 116 14.95 -36.44 -1.88
N LYS A 117 14.86 -36.79 -0.60
CA LYS A 117 14.16 -36.06 0.45
C LYS A 117 15.19 -35.33 1.30
N LYS A 118 15.86 -34.29 0.79
CA LYS A 118 16.80 -33.52 1.63
C LYS A 118 17.20 -32.11 1.15
N GLU A 119 16.29 -31.28 0.64
CA GLU A 119 16.65 -29.86 0.44
C GLU A 119 15.51 -28.82 0.56
N SER A 120 14.24 -29.21 0.52
CA SER A 120 13.12 -28.26 0.51
C SER A 120 12.68 -27.70 1.87
N LYS A 121 13.13 -28.26 3.01
CA LYS A 121 12.73 -27.75 4.34
C LYS A 121 13.50 -26.52 4.82
N LYS A 122 14.56 -26.09 4.11
CA LYS A 122 15.34 -24.90 4.49
C LYS A 122 14.89 -23.62 3.78
N TYR A 123 14.18 -23.71 2.66
CA TYR A 123 13.78 -22.53 1.86
C TYR A 123 12.38 -21.96 2.16
N GLU A 124 11.44 -22.72 2.73
CA GLU A 124 10.08 -22.20 3.04
C GLU A 124 9.90 -21.74 4.50
N LYS A 125 10.75 -22.22 5.43
CA LYS A 125 10.60 -21.87 6.86
C LYS A 125 11.13 -20.48 7.22
N GLU A 126 11.76 -19.79 6.28
CA GLU A 126 12.36 -18.47 6.51
C GLU A 126 11.49 -17.29 6.02
N LYS A 127 10.40 -17.54 5.26
CA LYS A 127 9.61 -16.46 4.65
C LYS A 127 8.19 -16.24 5.19
N SER A 128 7.58 -17.16 5.94
CA SER A 128 6.17 -17.01 6.35
C SER A 128 5.91 -16.52 7.78
N GLY A 129 6.95 -16.29 8.60
CA GLY A 129 6.75 -15.98 10.04
C GLY A 129 7.33 -14.69 10.60
N LYS A 130 8.17 -13.95 9.85
CA LYS A 130 8.82 -12.73 10.36
C LYS A 130 8.84 -11.53 9.41
N PHE A 131 8.54 -11.73 8.12
CA PHE A 131 8.65 -10.65 7.14
C PHE A 131 7.44 -9.70 7.16
N PHE A 132 6.25 -10.21 7.50
CA PHE A 132 5.04 -9.38 7.49
C PHE A 132 4.81 -8.58 8.78
N GLY A 133 5.24 -9.05 9.95
CA GLY A 133 4.95 -8.35 11.22
C GLY A 133 5.64 -6.99 11.34
N LYS A 134 6.95 -6.94 11.07
CA LYS A 134 7.75 -5.72 11.23
C LYS A 134 7.56 -4.72 10.09
N ASP A 135 7.51 -5.22 8.86
CA ASP A 135 7.32 -4.37 7.68
C ASP A 135 5.90 -3.77 7.65
N LEU A 136 4.86 -4.55 8.00
CA LEU A 136 3.50 -4.05 8.16
C LEU A 136 3.38 -3.08 9.33
N MET A 137 4.04 -3.34 10.46
CA MET A 137 4.06 -2.38 11.58
C MET A 137 4.68 -1.04 11.17
N LEU A 138 5.74 -1.06 10.38
CA LEU A 138 6.42 0.16 9.96
C LEU A 138 5.61 0.94 8.92
N ILE A 139 4.92 0.24 8.02
CA ILE A 139 3.94 0.84 7.09
C ILE A 139 2.75 1.40 7.88
N CYS A 140 2.19 0.66 8.84
CA CYS A 140 1.10 1.13 9.70
C CYS A 140 1.53 2.32 10.56
N ALA A 141 2.77 2.35 11.07
CA ALA A 141 3.32 3.48 11.79
C ALA A 141 3.48 4.70 10.88
N ALA A 142 4.03 4.53 9.67
CA ALA A 142 4.10 5.59 8.67
C ALA A 142 2.71 6.13 8.30
N PHE A 143 1.73 5.24 8.12
CA PHE A 143 0.32 5.63 7.91
C PHE A 143 -0.27 6.38 9.10
N LEU A 144 0.03 5.98 10.34
CA LEU A 144 -0.39 6.70 11.54
C LEU A 144 0.20 8.11 11.59
N PHE A 145 1.46 8.31 11.21
CA PHE A 145 2.06 9.64 11.11
C PHE A 145 1.43 10.49 9.99
N VAL A 146 1.11 9.91 8.84
CA VAL A 146 0.36 10.60 7.77
C VAL A 146 -1.05 10.99 8.24
N VAL A 147 -1.73 10.12 8.98
CA VAL A 147 -3.04 10.39 9.57
C VAL A 147 -2.95 11.48 10.65
N LEU A 148 -1.90 11.46 11.49
CA LEU A 148 -1.68 12.50 12.50
C LEU A 148 -1.38 13.86 11.85
N GLY A 149 -0.57 13.90 10.79
CA GLY A 149 -0.33 15.13 10.01
C GLY A 149 -1.63 15.72 9.43
N PHE A 150 -2.59 14.86 9.06
CA PHE A 150 -3.90 15.32 8.58
C PHE A 150 -4.73 16.09 9.64
N PHE A 151 -4.48 15.83 10.93
CA PHE A 151 -5.15 16.56 12.02
C PHE A 151 -4.43 17.85 12.42
N ILE A 152 -3.20 18.08 11.95
CA ILE A 152 -2.46 19.30 12.25
C ILE A 152 -2.94 20.40 11.30
N PRO A 153 -3.46 21.53 11.81
CA PRO A 153 -3.86 22.62 10.95
C PRO A 153 -2.64 23.18 10.21
N PRO A 154 -2.76 23.47 8.90
CA PRO A 154 -1.65 23.94 8.08
C PRO A 154 -1.21 25.38 8.39
N SER A 155 -1.90 26.06 9.30
CA SER A 155 -1.65 27.41 9.81
C SER A 155 -1.82 27.45 11.34
N GLY A 156 -1.29 28.49 11.99
CA GLY A 156 -1.33 28.64 13.44
C GLY A 156 -0.10 28.05 14.15
N GLY A 157 -0.12 28.04 15.49
CA GLY A 157 1.04 27.70 16.34
C GLY A 157 1.67 26.32 16.08
N SER A 158 0.93 25.41 15.45
CA SER A 158 1.38 24.06 15.10
C SER A 158 1.74 23.89 13.62
N ALA A 159 1.71 24.94 12.80
CA ALA A 159 1.90 24.84 11.35
C ALA A 159 3.27 24.24 10.98
N LEU A 160 4.31 24.49 11.79
CA LEU A 160 5.65 23.96 11.59
C LEU A 160 5.75 22.46 11.98
N LEU A 161 4.87 21.96 12.86
CA LEU A 161 4.82 20.54 13.22
C LEU A 161 4.35 19.67 12.06
N ASP A 162 3.44 20.18 11.21
CA ASP A 162 2.99 19.51 9.98
C ASP A 162 4.18 19.19 9.05
N GLU A 163 5.08 20.16 8.84
CA GLU A 163 6.29 19.98 8.02
C GLU A 163 7.25 18.94 8.64
N PHE A 164 7.42 18.94 9.96
CA PHE A 164 8.26 17.93 10.62
C PHE A 164 7.65 16.52 10.57
N CYS A 165 6.32 16.38 10.60
CA CYS A 165 5.66 15.10 10.42
C CYS A 165 5.96 14.51 9.04
N ASP A 166 5.90 15.32 7.98
CA ASP A 166 6.25 14.89 6.63
C ASP A 166 7.72 14.43 6.52
N VAL A 167 8.65 15.19 7.12
CA VAL A 167 10.08 14.83 7.18
C VAL A 167 10.28 13.49 7.91
N LEU A 168 9.58 13.27 9.03
CA LEU A 168 9.66 12.01 9.79
C LEU A 168 9.18 10.81 8.98
N VAL A 169 8.09 10.95 8.22
CA VAL A 169 7.57 9.88 7.35
C VAL A 169 8.60 9.52 6.27
N ILE A 170 9.20 10.53 5.63
CA ILE A 170 10.24 10.34 4.60
C ILE A 170 11.48 9.67 5.22
N ALA A 171 11.93 10.12 6.39
CA ALA A 171 13.07 9.55 7.09
C ALA A 171 12.82 8.08 7.48
N ALA A 172 11.63 7.75 7.98
CA ALA A 172 11.25 6.37 8.31
C ALA A 172 11.24 5.46 7.07
N ALA A 173 10.70 5.94 5.95
CA ALA A 173 10.74 5.22 4.68
C ALA A 173 12.17 5.03 4.17
N GLY A 174 13.02 6.06 4.23
CA GLY A 174 14.42 6.00 3.85
C GLY A 174 15.23 5.03 4.72
N ALA A 175 14.99 5.02 6.03
CA ALA A 175 15.60 4.07 6.95
C ALA A 175 15.18 2.62 6.64
N TYR A 176 13.91 2.38 6.33
CA TYR A 176 13.42 1.07 5.92
C TYR A 176 14.10 0.55 4.66
N VAL A 177 14.18 1.38 3.61
CA VAL A 177 14.88 1.04 2.36
C VAL A 177 16.35 0.74 2.63
N SER A 178 17.00 1.56 3.46
CA SER A 178 18.40 1.38 3.86
C SER A 178 18.63 0.03 4.53
N VAL A 179 17.73 -0.38 5.44
CA VAL A 179 17.79 -1.70 6.13
C VAL A 179 17.65 -2.85 5.12
N LYS A 180 16.73 -2.75 4.15
CA LYS A 180 16.55 -3.81 3.13
C LYS A 180 17.74 -3.96 2.19
N VAL A 181 18.52 -2.90 1.99
CA VAL A 181 19.70 -2.94 1.12
C VAL A 181 20.95 -3.46 1.85
N LEU A 182 20.90 -3.68 3.18
CA LEU A 182 22.03 -4.21 3.95
C LEU A 182 22.54 -5.59 3.50
N GLU A 183 21.76 -6.37 2.75
CA GLU A 183 22.18 -7.67 2.20
C GLU A 183 22.79 -7.57 0.77
N LYS A 184 22.79 -6.38 0.16
CA LYS A 184 23.24 -6.13 -1.22
C LYS A 184 24.77 -5.91 -1.30
N PRO A 185 25.39 -5.85 -2.50
CA PRO A 185 26.82 -5.52 -2.61
C PRO A 185 27.16 -4.11 -2.06
N LYS A 186 28.40 -3.93 -1.56
CA LYS A 186 28.86 -2.69 -0.89
C LYS A 186 28.58 -1.41 -1.68
N LYS A 187 28.81 -1.42 -3.00
CA LYS A 187 28.56 -0.25 -3.88
C LYS A 187 27.08 0.18 -3.87
N THR A 188 26.17 -0.78 -3.93
CA THR A 188 24.72 -0.52 -3.89
C THR A 188 24.27 -0.01 -2.52
N LYS A 189 24.82 -0.54 -1.42
CA LYS A 189 24.53 -0.03 -0.06
C LYS A 189 24.85 1.44 0.07
N ILE A 190 26.09 1.80 -0.26
CA ILE A 190 26.59 3.18 -0.11
C ILE A 190 25.76 4.12 -0.99
N ALA A 191 25.50 3.74 -2.24
CA ALA A 191 24.69 4.55 -3.15
C ALA A 191 23.27 4.79 -2.63
N VAL A 192 22.56 3.74 -2.20
CA VAL A 192 21.18 3.87 -1.73
C VAL A 192 21.11 4.68 -0.44
N ILE A 193 22.03 4.45 0.51
CA ILE A 193 22.07 5.21 1.77
C ILE A 193 22.35 6.68 1.48
N ALA A 194 23.32 7.00 0.62
CA ALA A 194 23.64 8.37 0.24
C ALA A 194 22.43 9.07 -0.40
N ILE A 195 21.72 8.41 -1.30
CA ILE A 195 20.50 8.94 -1.93
C ILE A 195 19.41 9.17 -0.87
N CYS A 196 19.15 8.22 0.02
CA CYS A 196 18.15 8.37 1.07
C CYS A 196 18.48 9.55 1.99
N SER A 197 19.75 9.70 2.38
CA SER A 197 20.20 10.83 3.20
C SER A 197 20.04 12.17 2.48
N LEU A 198 20.40 12.26 1.20
CA LEU A 198 20.22 13.48 0.40
C LEU A 198 18.74 13.88 0.30
N VAL A 199 17.86 12.91 0.08
CA VAL A 199 16.41 13.15 0.06
C VAL A 199 15.92 13.65 1.42
N CYS A 200 16.32 13.02 2.52
CA CYS A 200 15.91 13.47 3.86
C CYS A 200 16.38 14.90 4.16
N ILE A 201 17.63 15.23 3.81
CA ILE A 201 18.18 16.58 3.98
C ILE A 201 17.39 17.59 3.14
N TRP A 202 17.04 17.24 1.90
CA TRP A 202 16.30 18.13 1.01
C TRP A 202 14.94 18.53 1.56
N PHE A 203 14.19 17.58 2.14
CA PHE A 203 12.89 17.86 2.74
C PHE A 203 13.01 18.53 4.12
N ALA A 204 14.05 18.22 4.89
CA ALA A 204 14.25 18.81 6.22
C ALA A 204 14.76 20.26 6.18
N LYS A 205 15.35 20.71 5.05
CA LYS A 205 16.04 22.01 4.99
C LYS A 205 15.15 23.19 5.40
N ASP A 206 13.94 23.27 4.84
CA ASP A 206 13.06 24.44 5.03
C ASP A 206 12.51 24.51 6.47
N PRO A 207 11.93 23.45 7.06
CA PRO A 207 11.46 23.52 8.44
C PRO A 207 12.60 23.68 9.46
N VAL A 208 13.80 23.15 9.18
CA VAL A 208 14.96 23.36 10.07
C VAL A 208 15.45 24.80 10.01
N ILE A 209 15.51 25.40 8.82
CA ILE A 209 15.89 26.81 8.69
C ILE A 209 14.85 27.68 9.40
N ASP A 210 13.55 27.44 9.18
CA ASP A 210 12.47 28.18 9.84
C ASP A 210 12.48 28.04 11.37
N LEU A 211 12.83 26.86 11.89
CA LEU A 211 12.98 26.65 13.33
C LEU A 211 14.12 27.50 13.91
N VAL A 212 15.18 27.71 13.14
CA VAL A 212 16.36 28.49 13.57
C VAL A 212 16.14 29.99 13.37
N SER A 213 15.55 30.40 12.24
CA SER A 213 15.30 31.81 11.91
C SER A 213 14.07 32.39 12.59
N GLY A 214 13.12 31.53 13.00
CA GLY A 214 11.84 31.96 13.55
C GLY A 214 10.89 32.49 12.48
N THR A 215 9.91 33.29 12.92
CA THR A 215 8.88 33.89 12.05
C THR A 215 9.34 35.23 11.47
N SER A 216 8.74 35.61 10.36
CA SER A 216 8.85 36.93 9.73
C SER A 216 7.47 37.59 9.73
N VAL A 217 7.44 38.91 9.91
CA VAL A 217 6.22 39.71 9.86
C VAL A 217 6.33 40.63 8.65
N ASP A 218 5.44 40.46 7.68
CA ASP A 218 5.39 41.29 6.48
C ASP A 218 3.97 41.82 6.23
N GLU A 219 3.89 43.00 5.65
CA GLU A 219 2.65 43.59 5.19
C GLU A 219 2.35 43.14 3.76
N ILE A 220 1.21 42.48 3.58
CA ILE A 220 0.74 41.93 2.33
C ILE A 220 -0.25 42.90 1.71
N SER A 221 0.21 43.58 0.67
CA SER A 221 -0.59 44.46 -0.17
C SER A 221 -1.41 43.66 -1.18
N SER A 222 -2.65 44.09 -1.41
CA SER A 222 -3.60 43.45 -2.36
C SER A 222 -3.77 41.93 -2.15
N PRO A 223 -4.10 41.48 -0.93
CA PRO A 223 -4.20 40.06 -0.63
C PRO A 223 -5.39 39.42 -1.37
N TYR A 224 -5.17 38.20 -1.88
CA TYR A 224 -6.21 37.34 -2.40
C TYR A 224 -5.93 35.88 -2.07
N VAL A 225 -6.99 35.08 -2.02
CA VAL A 225 -6.88 33.66 -1.70
C VAL A 225 -7.04 32.79 -2.95
N GLU A 226 -6.21 31.75 -3.06
CA GLU A 226 -6.20 30.80 -4.16
C GLU A 226 -6.45 29.38 -3.63
N LYS A 227 -7.30 28.63 -4.32
CA LYS A 227 -7.52 27.19 -4.06
C LYS A 227 -6.91 26.38 -5.18
N TYR A 228 -6.07 25.42 -4.83
CA TYR A 228 -5.49 24.46 -5.75
C TYR A 228 -6.02 23.05 -5.45
N THR A 229 -6.73 22.46 -6.41
CA THR A 229 -7.15 21.06 -6.38
C THR A 229 -6.14 20.21 -7.15
N GLY A 230 -5.60 19.18 -6.51
CA GLY A 230 -4.71 18.22 -7.16
C GLY A 230 -5.39 17.45 -8.29
N HIS A 231 -4.59 16.85 -9.18
CA HIS A 231 -5.11 16.04 -10.28
C HIS A 231 -5.99 14.90 -9.73
N ALA A 232 -7.20 14.78 -10.28
CA ALA A 232 -8.17 13.71 -10.01
C ALA A 232 -8.83 13.64 -8.62
N GLY A 233 -8.93 14.74 -7.85
CA GLY A 233 -9.85 14.82 -6.69
C GLY A 233 -9.53 13.92 -5.48
N ILE A 234 -8.45 13.15 -5.53
CA ILE A 234 -7.98 12.27 -4.45
C ILE A 234 -7.06 13.01 -3.47
N ILE A 235 -6.42 14.10 -3.90
CA ILE A 235 -5.46 14.87 -3.11
C ILE A 235 -6.19 16.08 -2.48
N SER A 236 -6.01 16.28 -1.18
CA SER A 236 -6.64 17.37 -0.42
C SER A 236 -6.46 18.73 -1.10
N SER A 237 -7.52 19.57 -1.05
CA SER A 237 -7.44 20.94 -1.56
C SER A 237 -6.39 21.72 -0.78
N LYS A 238 -5.44 22.33 -1.49
CA LYS A 238 -4.45 23.23 -0.89
C LYS A 238 -4.92 24.67 -1.03
N TYR A 239 -4.86 25.44 0.05
CA TYR A 239 -5.28 26.82 0.11
C TYR A 239 -4.06 27.72 0.30
N TYR A 240 -4.05 28.85 -0.41
CA TYR A 240 -2.94 29.80 -0.39
C TYR A 240 -3.46 31.22 -0.21
N LEU A 241 -2.76 32.01 0.61
CA LEU A 241 -2.80 33.46 0.63
C LEU A 241 -1.73 33.99 -0.31
N ARG A 242 -2.10 34.87 -1.23
CA ARG A 242 -1.18 35.56 -2.13
C ARG A 242 -1.33 37.06 -1.99
N GLY A 243 -0.25 37.76 -2.27
CA GLY A 243 -0.24 39.22 -2.37
C GLY A 243 1.16 39.70 -2.72
N VAL A 244 1.41 40.97 -2.47
CA VAL A 244 2.70 41.60 -2.72
C VAL A 244 3.26 42.07 -1.38
N ASP A 245 4.53 41.77 -1.11
CA ASP A 245 5.20 42.26 0.08
C ASP A 245 5.57 43.75 -0.05
N SER A 246 6.16 44.33 1.00
CA SER A 246 6.64 45.71 1.02
C SER A 246 7.78 45.99 0.04
N GLU A 247 8.46 44.95 -0.44
CA GLU A 247 9.56 45.02 -1.43
C GLU A 247 9.06 44.88 -2.87
N GLY A 248 7.77 44.59 -3.09
CA GLY A 248 7.18 44.39 -4.41
C GLY A 248 7.24 42.94 -4.92
N ASN A 249 7.69 41.98 -4.12
CA ASN A 249 7.76 40.58 -4.49
C ASN A 249 6.40 39.89 -4.30
N SER A 250 6.07 38.96 -5.20
CA SER A 250 4.87 38.14 -5.07
C SER A 250 5.05 37.10 -3.95
N LEU A 251 4.23 37.20 -2.92
CA LEU A 251 4.23 36.27 -1.79
C LEU A 251 3.17 35.17 -1.98
N ARG A 252 3.49 33.95 -1.56
CA ARG A 252 2.55 32.81 -1.58
C ARG A 252 2.68 32.01 -0.29
N ILE A 253 1.76 32.23 0.63
CA ILE A 253 1.71 31.56 1.93
C ILE A 253 0.64 30.47 1.91
N ARG A 254 0.93 29.29 2.46
CA ARG A 254 -0.04 28.21 2.62
C ARG A 254 -0.89 28.44 3.88
N ILE A 255 -2.20 28.28 3.74
CA ILE A 255 -3.20 28.55 4.79
C ILE A 255 -4.15 27.37 4.98
N SER A 256 -4.89 27.37 6.09
CA SER A 256 -5.98 26.42 6.34
C SER A 256 -7.22 26.73 5.52
N ARG A 257 -8.17 25.79 5.50
CA ARG A 257 -9.49 26.03 4.91
C ARG A 257 -10.23 27.13 5.67
N ASP A 258 -10.16 27.11 6.99
CA ASP A 258 -10.88 28.06 7.84
C ASP A 258 -10.34 29.48 7.61
N ASP A 259 -9.01 29.62 7.51
CA ASP A 259 -8.39 30.90 7.15
C ASP A 259 -8.72 31.33 5.72
N TYR A 260 -8.80 30.39 4.78
CA TYR A 260 -9.22 30.69 3.41
C TYR A 260 -10.62 31.31 3.39
N GLU A 261 -11.58 30.69 4.08
CA GLU A 261 -12.96 31.17 4.14
C GLU A 261 -13.04 32.51 4.90
N TYR A 262 -12.31 32.65 6.00
CA TYR A 262 -12.29 33.88 6.79
C TYR A 262 -11.70 35.06 6.01
N ILE A 263 -10.51 34.90 5.40
CA ILE A 263 -9.86 35.94 4.60
C ILE A 263 -10.71 36.28 3.37
N GLN A 264 -11.34 35.28 2.74
CA GLN A 264 -12.25 35.50 1.61
C GLN A 264 -13.45 36.38 1.99
N GLN A 265 -14.03 36.15 3.18
CA GLN A 265 -15.16 36.93 3.69
C GLN A 265 -14.76 38.32 4.19
N MET A 266 -13.52 38.46 4.68
CA MET A 266 -13.00 39.69 5.24
C MET A 266 -13.04 40.85 4.22
N GLY A 267 -12.89 40.58 2.92
CA GLY A 267 -12.92 41.60 1.85
C GLY A 267 -11.57 42.30 1.62
N ARG A 268 -11.57 43.42 0.89
CA ARG A 268 -10.33 44.15 0.49
C ARG A 268 -9.75 44.95 1.66
N GLY A 269 -8.44 44.84 1.86
CA GLY A 269 -7.64 45.57 2.85
C GLY A 269 -6.28 44.89 2.99
N ASP A 270 -5.25 45.65 3.38
CA ASP A 270 -3.90 45.10 3.54
C ASP A 270 -3.83 44.26 4.83
N ILE A 271 -3.03 43.19 4.80
CA ILE A 271 -2.92 42.22 5.88
C ILE A 271 -1.50 42.19 6.38
N GLU A 272 -1.30 42.38 7.67
CA GLU A 272 -0.04 42.07 8.33
C GLU A 272 -0.03 40.57 8.66
N ALA A 273 0.91 39.83 8.08
CA ALA A 273 1.01 38.39 8.27
C ALA A 273 2.32 38.03 8.97
N GLU A 274 2.20 37.26 10.05
CA GLU A 274 3.31 36.57 10.68
C GLU A 274 3.38 35.14 10.12
N TYR A 275 4.49 34.76 9.51
CA TYR A 275 4.65 33.48 8.84
C TYR A 275 6.10 32.97 8.84
N TYR A 276 6.26 31.68 8.57
CA TYR A 276 7.56 31.05 8.36
C TYR A 276 8.02 31.22 6.91
N LYS A 277 9.15 31.91 6.71
CA LYS A 277 9.60 32.38 5.40
C LYS A 277 9.99 31.26 4.44
N HIS A 278 10.62 30.19 4.93
CA HIS A 278 11.16 29.13 4.06
C HIS A 278 10.11 28.06 3.73
N SER A 279 9.27 27.66 4.70
CA SER A 279 8.16 26.72 4.54
C SER A 279 6.88 27.38 4.02
N ASN A 280 6.83 28.73 4.00
CA ASN A 280 5.67 29.52 3.61
C ASN A 280 4.41 29.17 4.41
N ARG A 281 4.53 29.04 5.73
CA ARG A 281 3.45 28.64 6.63
C ARG A 281 2.95 29.81 7.47
N LEU A 282 1.65 30.12 7.38
CA LEU A 282 1.04 31.21 8.14
C LEU A 282 0.95 30.88 9.62
N LEU A 283 1.44 31.77 10.49
CA LEU A 283 1.28 31.66 11.93
C LEU A 283 0.07 32.48 12.40
N ARG A 284 0.05 33.77 12.08
CA ARG A 284 -0.99 34.73 12.47
C ARG A 284 -1.15 35.81 11.41
N TYR A 285 -2.27 36.50 11.43
CA TYR A 285 -2.50 37.66 10.59
C TYR A 285 -3.46 38.63 11.24
N GLU A 286 -3.24 39.91 11.01
CA GLU A 286 -4.07 41.02 11.46
C GLU A 286 -4.35 41.95 10.28
N ARG A 287 -5.52 42.57 10.30
CA ARG A 287 -5.89 43.58 9.29
C ARG A 287 -5.37 44.94 9.73
N LYS A 288 -4.81 45.68 8.78
CA LYS A 288 -4.51 47.11 8.94
C LYS A 288 -5.69 47.98 8.53
#